data_AF-A0A151SP28-F1
#
_entry.id   AF-A0A151SP28-F1
#
_cell.length_a   1.000
_cell.length_b   1.000
_cell.length_c   1.000
_cell.angle_alpha   90.00
_cell.angle_beta   90.00
_cell.angle_gamma   90.00
#
_symmetry.space_group_name_H-M   'P 1'
#
loop_
_entity.id
_entity.type
_entity.pdbx_description
1 polymer ?
#
loop_
_entity_poly.entity_id
_entity_poly.type
_entity_poly.pdbx_seq_one_letter_code
_entity_poly.pdbx_strand_id
1 'polypeptide(L)'
;MGKALWCCLVFACLLIPLAVADWNILKQQTHDGLKISLKNYCESWRMNVELHNIREFQVVPEECIEYIGKYVKSTQYKVDSQRATDECLVYLSTSCNLKKDGLDAWIFDVDDTLLSTVPYYKNNLYGGKKLNVTSLEEWMSKGNAPALDHSLKLYNELKSRGVQIILVTARKEHLRSVTIDNLVKVGYYGWTKIVFRDPADELISVQQYKTDVRRQIVNYGYRIWGILGDQYSSIEGTPSPKRAFKLPNPMYYVA
;
A
#
# COMPACT_ATOMS: atom_id res chain seq x y z
N MET A 1 -36.70 21.93 -69.77
CA MET A 1 -36.38 23.03 -68.83
C MET A 1 -36.72 22.57 -67.43
N GLY A 2 -35.71 22.30 -66.60
CA GLY A 2 -35.87 21.88 -65.20
C GLY A 2 -34.50 21.64 -64.60
N LYS A 3 -33.98 22.62 -63.85
CA LYS A 3 -32.64 22.63 -63.26
C LYS A 3 -32.60 21.69 -62.06
N ALA A 4 -31.70 20.71 -62.06
CA ALA A 4 -31.37 19.94 -60.86
C ALA A 4 -30.38 20.74 -60.01
N LEU A 5 -30.77 21.08 -58.78
CA LEU A 5 -29.94 21.74 -57.78
C LEU A 5 -28.94 20.72 -57.22
N TRP A 6 -27.65 21.00 -57.39
CA TRP A 6 -26.56 20.25 -56.77
C TRP A 6 -26.31 20.82 -55.37
N CYS A 7 -26.62 20.06 -54.31
CA CYS A 7 -26.23 20.42 -52.95
C CYS A 7 -24.85 19.82 -52.65
N CYS A 8 -23.82 20.66 -52.63
CA CYS A 8 -22.50 20.34 -52.08
C CYS A 8 -22.58 20.37 -50.54
N LEU A 9 -22.44 19.21 -49.89
CA LEU A 9 -22.18 19.12 -48.46
C LEU A 9 -20.68 19.36 -48.22
N VAL A 10 -20.33 20.58 -47.80
CA VAL A 10 -18.99 20.90 -47.29
C VAL A 10 -18.91 20.42 -45.84
N PHE A 11 -18.16 19.34 -45.59
CA PHE A 11 -17.76 18.97 -44.23
C PHE A 11 -16.72 19.97 -43.74
N ALA A 12 -17.15 20.93 -42.91
CA ALA A 12 -16.23 21.77 -42.16
C ALA A 12 -15.64 20.94 -41.00
N CYS A 13 -14.41 20.44 -41.20
CA CYS A 13 -13.58 19.92 -40.10
C CYS A 13 -13.23 21.08 -39.16
N LEU A 14 -14.04 21.27 -38.11
CA LEU A 14 -13.67 22.08 -36.96
C LEU A 14 -12.55 21.35 -36.20
N LEU A 15 -11.31 21.73 -36.48
CA LEU A 15 -10.17 21.47 -35.61
C LEU A 15 -10.41 22.21 -34.29
N ILE A 16 -11.00 21.54 -33.31
CA ILE A 16 -11.04 22.03 -31.93
C ILE A 16 -9.60 21.97 -31.42
N PRO A 17 -8.96 23.10 -31.07
CA PRO A 17 -7.70 23.04 -30.36
C PRO A 17 -8.00 22.40 -29.00
N LEU A 18 -7.37 21.27 -28.69
CA LEU A 18 -7.25 20.79 -27.32
C LEU A 18 -6.50 21.87 -26.55
N ALA A 19 -7.24 22.81 -25.98
CA ALA A 19 -6.73 23.67 -24.94
C ALA A 19 -6.35 22.73 -23.80
N VAL A 20 -5.05 22.50 -23.64
CA VAL A 20 -4.51 21.96 -22.40
C VAL A 20 -4.86 23.00 -21.35
N ALA A 21 -5.99 22.78 -20.66
CA ALA A 21 -6.37 23.63 -19.55
C ALA A 21 -5.21 23.55 -18.56
N ASP A 22 -4.60 24.70 -18.30
CA ASP A 22 -3.56 24.89 -17.30
C ASP A 22 -4.19 24.60 -15.93
N TRP A 23 -4.32 23.32 -15.57
CA TRP A 23 -4.86 22.80 -14.30
C TRP A 23 -3.85 23.05 -13.19
N ASN A 24 -3.45 24.30 -13.04
CA ASN A 24 -2.67 24.73 -11.91
C ASN A 24 -3.64 24.84 -10.74
N ILE A 25 -3.62 23.85 -9.85
CA ILE A 25 -4.51 23.80 -8.68
C ILE A 25 -4.41 25.05 -7.80
N LEU A 26 -3.29 25.78 -7.88
CA LEU A 26 -3.07 27.05 -7.19
C LEU A 26 -3.85 28.23 -7.80
N LYS A 27 -4.43 28.06 -9.00
CA LYS A 27 -5.28 29.06 -9.67
C LYS A 27 -6.78 28.80 -9.49
N GLN A 28 -7.20 27.68 -8.86
CA GLN A 28 -8.62 27.43 -8.60
C GLN A 28 -9.10 28.32 -7.45
N GLN A 29 -9.76 29.43 -7.77
CA GLN A 29 -10.65 30.09 -6.83
C GLN A 29 -11.84 29.15 -6.61
N THR A 30 -11.91 28.56 -5.42
CA THR A 30 -13.08 27.77 -5.03
C THR A 30 -14.28 28.69 -4.87
N HIS A 31 -15.45 28.25 -5.36
CA HIS A 31 -16.70 29.00 -5.20
C HIS A 31 -17.09 29.24 -3.73
N ASP A 32 -16.48 28.48 -2.82
CA ASP A 32 -16.86 28.40 -1.41
C ASP A 32 -15.95 29.24 -0.49
N GLY A 33 -15.00 29.99 -1.06
CA GLY A 33 -14.07 30.84 -0.29
C GLY A 33 -12.96 30.09 0.45
N LEU A 34 -12.78 28.79 0.19
CA LEU A 34 -11.70 27.98 0.74
C LEU A 34 -10.35 28.39 0.11
N LYS A 35 -9.41 28.81 0.97
CA LYS A 35 -8.03 29.08 0.56
C LYS A 35 -7.24 27.77 0.45
N ILE A 36 -7.18 27.23 -0.76
CA ILE A 36 -6.34 26.08 -1.07
C ILE A 36 -4.89 26.55 -1.25
N SER A 37 -3.98 25.93 -0.52
CA SER A 37 -2.53 26.07 -0.67
C SER A 37 -1.95 24.73 -1.10
N LEU A 38 -0.76 24.72 -1.70
CA LEU A 38 -0.13 23.46 -2.08
C LEU A 38 -0.01 22.48 -0.89
N LYS A 39 0.31 23.01 0.29
CA LYS A 39 0.44 22.22 1.52
C LYS A 39 -0.88 21.52 1.88
N ASN A 40 -1.98 22.27 2.03
CA ASN A 40 -3.25 21.68 2.47
C ASN A 40 -3.88 20.80 1.38
N TYR A 41 -3.60 21.07 0.10
CA TYR A 41 -3.97 20.20 -1.00
C TYR A 41 -3.27 18.84 -0.89
N CYS A 42 -1.94 18.82 -0.76
CA CYS A 42 -1.19 17.56 -0.68
C CYS A 42 -1.43 16.80 0.64
N GLU A 43 -1.69 17.51 1.74
CA GLU A 43 -2.17 16.91 3.00
C GLU A 43 -3.52 16.22 2.80
N SER A 44 -4.47 16.89 2.15
CA SER A 44 -5.79 16.34 1.84
C SER A 44 -5.70 15.16 0.88
N TRP A 45 -4.88 15.26 -0.17
CA TRP A 45 -4.63 14.16 -1.11
C TRP A 45 -4.10 12.93 -0.37
N ARG A 46 -3.03 13.08 0.43
CA ARG A 46 -2.46 11.99 1.24
C ARG A 46 -3.52 11.37 2.15
N MET A 47 -4.27 12.19 2.88
CA MET A 47 -5.31 11.70 3.78
C MET A 47 -6.37 10.90 3.01
N ASN A 48 -6.79 11.36 1.83
CA ASN A 48 -7.80 10.67 1.03
C ASN A 48 -7.28 9.40 0.33
N VAL A 49 -5.96 9.27 0.13
CA VAL A 49 -5.34 7.97 -0.18
C VAL A 49 -5.47 7.02 1.01
N GLU A 50 -5.13 7.47 2.23
CA GLU A 50 -5.22 6.63 3.43
C GLU A 50 -6.66 6.27 3.83
N LEU A 51 -7.63 7.15 3.58
CA LEU A 51 -9.06 6.90 3.76
C LEU A 51 -9.67 6.05 2.65
N HIS A 52 -8.89 5.65 1.64
CA HIS A 52 -9.33 4.85 0.52
C HIS A 52 -10.42 5.53 -0.35
N ASN A 53 -10.43 6.87 -0.38
CA ASN A 53 -11.26 7.65 -1.29
C ASN A 53 -10.57 7.83 -2.65
N ILE A 54 -9.26 8.09 -2.63
CA ILE A 54 -8.42 8.10 -3.82
C ILE A 54 -7.82 6.70 -3.98
N ARG A 55 -8.20 6.03 -5.07
CA ARG A 55 -7.81 4.65 -5.38
C ARG A 55 -7.13 4.59 -6.74
N GLU A 56 -6.34 3.54 -6.96
CA GLU A 56 -5.78 3.19 -8.27
C GLU A 56 -4.93 4.31 -8.93
N PHE A 57 -4.43 5.26 -8.13
CA PHE A 57 -3.56 6.30 -8.64
C PHE A 57 -2.27 5.68 -9.17
N GLN A 58 -1.82 6.14 -10.34
CA GLN A 58 -0.66 5.57 -11.01
C GLN A 58 0.67 6.13 -10.49
N VAL A 59 0.65 7.40 -10.10
CA VAL A 59 1.77 8.14 -9.51
C VAL A 59 1.24 9.18 -8.52
N VAL A 60 2.07 9.56 -7.56
CA VAL A 60 1.84 10.74 -6.72
C VAL A 60 1.75 11.98 -7.63
N PRO A 61 0.77 12.89 -7.42
CA PRO A 61 0.69 14.15 -8.16
C PRO A 61 2.01 14.91 -8.11
N GLU A 62 2.43 15.46 -9.25
CA GLU A 62 3.76 16.05 -9.41
C GLU A 62 4.03 17.14 -8.36
N GLU A 63 3.03 17.99 -8.12
CA GLU A 63 3.05 19.07 -7.15
C GLU A 63 3.17 18.56 -5.68
N CYS A 64 2.81 17.31 -5.43
CA CYS A 64 2.84 16.68 -4.11
C CYS A 64 4.05 15.79 -3.84
N ILE A 65 4.93 15.55 -4.83
CA ILE A 65 6.12 14.71 -4.68
C ILE A 65 7.00 15.16 -3.51
N GLU A 66 7.29 16.46 -3.42
CA GLU A 66 8.14 17.00 -2.35
C GLU A 66 7.46 16.85 -0.98
N TYR A 67 6.14 17.11 -0.92
CA TYR A 67 5.35 16.95 0.28
C TYR A 67 5.35 15.49 0.77
N ILE A 68 5.08 14.53 -0.12
CA ILE A 68 5.10 13.09 0.22
C ILE A 68 6.49 12.65 0.68
N GLY A 69 7.54 13.08 -0.02
CA GLY A 69 8.91 12.84 0.38
C GLY A 69 9.22 13.38 1.78
N LYS A 70 8.79 14.60 2.09
CA LYS A 70 8.92 15.17 3.45
C LYS A 70 8.15 14.34 4.47
N TYR A 71 6.91 13.95 4.17
CA TYR A 71 6.06 13.17 5.07
C TYR A 71 6.71 11.82 5.42
N VAL A 72 7.08 10.97 4.46
CA VAL A 72 7.61 9.62 4.75
C VAL A 72 8.96 9.62 5.46
N LYS A 73 9.68 10.74 5.45
CA LYS A 73 10.92 10.95 6.23
C LYS A 73 10.69 11.64 7.58
N SER A 74 9.49 12.14 7.83
CA SER A 74 9.18 12.98 9.00
C SER A 74 8.92 12.16 10.26
N THR A 75 8.93 12.86 11.40
CA THR A 75 8.39 12.33 12.66
C THR A 75 6.91 11.99 12.55
N GLN A 76 6.12 12.71 11.73
CA GLN A 76 4.69 12.44 11.57
C GLN A 76 4.44 11.02 11.03
N TYR A 77 5.18 10.58 10.00
CA TYR A 77 5.07 9.21 9.48
C TYR A 77 5.36 8.16 10.55
N LYS A 78 6.38 8.39 11.39
CA LYS A 78 6.70 7.49 12.51
C LYS A 78 5.58 7.47 13.56
N VAL A 79 5.03 8.62 13.91
CA VAL A 79 3.93 8.76 14.88
C VAL A 79 2.63 8.13 14.36
N ASP A 80 2.31 8.32 13.07
CA ASP A 80 1.14 7.71 12.42
C ASP A 80 1.27 6.17 12.42
N SER A 81 2.44 5.64 12.04
CA SER A 81 2.73 4.20 12.10
C SER A 81 2.71 3.66 13.53
N GLN A 82 3.28 4.40 14.49
CA GLN A 82 3.24 4.03 15.91
C GLN A 82 1.80 3.93 16.40
N ARG A 83 0.96 4.93 16.10
CA ARG A 83 -0.43 4.95 16.54
C ARG A 83 -1.19 3.73 16.03
N ALA A 84 -1.00 3.36 14.77
CA ALA A 84 -1.59 2.15 14.22
C ALA A 84 -1.13 0.88 14.95
N THR A 85 0.16 0.75 15.27
CA THR A 85 0.67 -0.41 16.02
C THR A 85 0.28 -0.43 17.49
N ASP A 86 0.16 0.74 18.13
CA ASP A 86 -0.30 0.87 19.52
C ASP A 86 -1.77 0.42 19.62
N GLU A 87 -2.60 0.75 18.63
CA GLU A 87 -3.98 0.25 18.52
C GLU A 87 -4.05 -1.28 18.36
N CYS A 88 -3.08 -1.89 17.66
CA CYS A 88 -2.96 -3.35 17.64
C CYS A 88 -2.70 -3.91 19.05
N LEU A 89 -1.83 -3.27 19.83
CA LEU A 89 -1.48 -3.70 21.19
C LEU A 89 -2.63 -3.52 22.18
N VAL A 90 -3.38 -2.43 22.07
CA VAL A 90 -4.63 -2.22 22.82
C VAL A 90 -5.60 -3.34 22.50
N TYR A 91 -5.91 -3.55 21.22
CA TYR A 91 -6.81 -4.62 20.76
C TYR A 91 -6.38 -6.01 21.24
N LEU A 92 -5.08 -6.32 21.13
CA LEU A 92 -4.50 -7.57 21.60
C LEU A 92 -4.70 -7.79 23.11
N SER A 93 -4.71 -6.72 23.90
CA SER A 93 -4.81 -6.79 25.35
C SER A 93 -6.25 -6.73 25.86
N THR A 94 -7.16 -6.07 25.13
CA THR A 94 -8.54 -5.84 25.58
C THR A 94 -9.58 -6.73 24.91
N SER A 95 -9.28 -7.28 23.73
CA SER A 95 -10.30 -7.89 22.87
C SER A 95 -9.91 -9.28 22.33
N CYS A 96 -8.62 -9.59 22.23
CA CYS A 96 -8.18 -10.92 21.80
C CYS A 96 -8.29 -11.95 22.93
N ASN A 97 -9.22 -12.89 22.80
CA ASN A 97 -9.33 -14.05 23.69
C ASN A 97 -8.53 -15.24 23.14
N LEU A 98 -7.20 -15.13 23.22
CA LEU A 98 -6.26 -16.13 22.70
C LEU A 98 -6.50 -17.48 23.40
N LYS A 99 -6.70 -18.55 22.61
CA LYS A 99 -6.89 -19.91 23.10
C LYS A 99 -5.59 -20.62 23.46
N LYS A 100 -4.45 -20.15 22.91
CA LYS A 100 -3.10 -20.69 23.18
C LYS A 100 -2.96 -22.18 22.84
N ASP A 101 -3.75 -22.67 21.90
CA ASP A 101 -3.67 -24.02 21.31
C ASP A 101 -2.72 -24.09 20.10
N GLY A 102 -1.98 -23.01 19.81
CA GLY A 102 -1.10 -22.89 18.65
C GLY A 102 -1.79 -22.46 17.35
N LEU A 103 -3.08 -22.10 17.38
CA LEU A 103 -3.84 -21.69 16.19
C LEU A 103 -4.25 -20.22 16.18
N ASP A 104 -3.91 -19.43 17.20
CA ASP A 104 -4.13 -17.97 17.19
C ASP A 104 -3.07 -17.30 16.32
N ALA A 105 -3.49 -16.67 15.22
CA ALA A 105 -2.58 -16.11 14.23
C ALA A 105 -2.73 -14.60 14.03
N TRP A 106 -1.63 -13.97 13.62
CA TRP A 106 -1.58 -12.62 13.11
C TRP A 106 -0.87 -12.61 11.76
N ILE A 107 -1.45 -11.91 10.79
CA ILE A 107 -0.87 -11.79 9.45
C ILE A 107 -0.18 -10.44 9.30
N PHE A 108 1.01 -10.45 8.71
CA PHE A 108 1.71 -9.25 8.28
C PHE A 108 1.94 -9.27 6.76
N ASP A 109 1.73 -8.12 6.13
CA ASP A 109 2.41 -7.80 4.88
C ASP A 109 3.91 -7.58 5.12
N VAL A 110 4.73 -7.52 4.07
CA VAL A 110 6.18 -7.37 4.19
C VAL A 110 6.64 -5.97 3.78
N ASP A 111 6.41 -5.55 2.54
CA ASP A 111 6.89 -4.27 2.03
C ASP A 111 6.12 -3.11 2.64
N ASP A 112 6.84 -2.08 3.12
CA ASP A 112 6.34 -0.94 3.91
C ASP A 112 5.46 -1.27 5.12
N THR A 113 5.46 -2.55 5.52
CA THR A 113 4.86 -3.04 6.75
C THR A 113 5.92 -3.54 7.71
N LEU A 114 6.82 -4.41 7.27
CA LEU A 114 7.97 -4.88 8.05
C LEU A 114 9.30 -4.32 7.52
N LEU A 115 9.45 -4.27 6.19
CA LEU A 115 10.64 -3.80 5.47
C LEU A 115 10.30 -2.54 4.68
N SER A 116 11.01 -1.42 4.92
CA SER A 116 10.69 -0.16 4.25
C SER A 116 11.28 -0.07 2.85
N THR A 117 10.44 0.29 1.88
CA THR A 117 10.84 0.59 0.49
C THR A 117 11.09 2.09 0.26
N VAL A 118 10.93 2.94 1.27
CA VAL A 118 11.23 4.38 1.22
C VAL A 118 12.62 4.68 0.63
N PRO A 119 13.71 3.93 0.90
CA PRO A 119 15.00 4.17 0.25
C PRO A 119 14.99 3.97 -1.27
N TYR A 120 14.21 3.02 -1.79
CA TYR A 120 13.99 2.85 -3.24
C TYR A 120 13.20 4.04 -3.79
N TYR A 121 12.07 4.37 -3.14
CA TYR A 121 11.19 5.44 -3.61
C TYR A 121 11.83 6.83 -3.51
N LYS A 122 12.79 7.05 -2.61
CA LYS A 122 13.61 8.28 -2.58
C LYS A 122 14.29 8.56 -3.93
N ASN A 123 14.75 7.53 -4.62
CA ASN A 123 15.39 7.66 -5.95
C ASN A 123 14.37 7.61 -7.10
N ASN A 124 13.09 7.35 -6.79
CA ASN A 124 11.98 7.25 -7.74
C ASN A 124 10.88 8.27 -7.41
N LEU A 125 11.30 9.47 -7.00
CA LEU A 125 10.44 10.63 -6.73
C LEU A 125 9.28 10.34 -5.75
N TYR A 126 9.52 9.52 -4.74
CA TYR A 126 8.55 9.19 -3.69
C TYR A 126 7.18 8.72 -4.22
N GLY A 127 7.17 8.08 -5.39
CA GLY A 127 5.94 7.65 -6.07
C GLY A 127 5.53 8.51 -7.27
N GLY A 128 6.27 9.58 -7.55
CA GLY A 128 6.05 10.45 -8.71
C GLY A 128 6.45 9.84 -10.06
N LYS A 129 7.05 8.65 -10.06
CA LYS A 129 7.33 7.86 -11.27
C LYS A 129 6.52 6.58 -11.24
N LYS A 130 6.03 6.17 -12.41
CA LYS A 130 5.40 4.85 -12.57
C LYS A 130 6.39 3.77 -12.14
N LEU A 131 5.92 2.79 -11.38
CA LEU A 131 6.77 1.73 -10.85
C LEU A 131 7.40 0.93 -12.00
N ASN A 132 8.73 0.81 -11.95
CA ASN A 132 9.47 -0.17 -12.74
C ASN A 132 9.72 -1.40 -11.85
N VAL A 133 8.95 -2.46 -12.08
CA VAL A 133 9.00 -3.70 -11.29
C VAL A 133 10.38 -4.32 -11.31
N THR A 134 11.03 -4.43 -12.48
CA THR A 134 12.39 -4.98 -12.60
C THR A 134 13.39 -4.19 -11.75
N SER A 135 13.35 -2.86 -11.79
CA SER A 135 14.23 -2.02 -10.98
C SER A 135 13.96 -2.17 -9.47
N LEU A 136 12.71 -2.37 -9.06
CA LEU A 136 12.36 -2.64 -7.67
C LEU A 136 12.87 -4.01 -7.23
N GLU A 137 12.71 -5.04 -8.05
CA GLU A 137 13.20 -6.40 -7.77
C GLU A 137 14.74 -6.45 -7.69
N GLU A 138 15.44 -5.72 -8.57
CA GLU A 138 16.90 -5.53 -8.50
C GLU A 138 17.33 -4.84 -7.19
N TRP A 139 16.56 -3.87 -6.71
CA TRP A 139 16.81 -3.23 -5.42
C TRP A 139 16.54 -4.18 -4.25
N MET A 140 15.43 -4.93 -4.29
CA MET A 140 15.07 -5.93 -3.28
C MET A 140 16.10 -7.06 -3.19
N SER A 141 16.67 -7.47 -4.33
CA SER A 141 17.71 -8.50 -4.43
C SER A 141 18.99 -8.14 -3.67
N LYS A 142 19.18 -6.86 -3.31
CA LYS A 142 20.30 -6.42 -2.46
C LYS A 142 20.09 -6.75 -0.98
N GLY A 143 18.87 -7.08 -0.55
CA GLY A 143 18.58 -7.51 0.84
C GLY A 143 18.93 -6.48 1.92
N ASN A 144 18.76 -5.19 1.62
CA ASN A 144 19.18 -4.08 2.49
C ASN A 144 18.03 -3.13 2.88
N ALA A 145 16.78 -3.57 2.77
CA ALA A 145 15.63 -2.78 3.22
C ALA A 145 15.66 -2.66 4.77
N PRO A 146 15.53 -1.45 5.34
CA PRO A 146 15.51 -1.28 6.79
C PRO A 146 14.18 -1.75 7.40
N ALA A 147 14.19 -2.11 8.68
CA ALA A 147 12.95 -2.42 9.40
C ALA A 147 12.09 -1.18 9.63
N LEU A 148 10.77 -1.38 9.73
CA LEU A 148 9.87 -0.43 10.41
C LEU A 148 9.85 -0.74 11.91
N ASP A 149 10.50 0.11 12.71
CA ASP A 149 10.75 -0.15 14.15
C ASP A 149 9.48 -0.41 14.97
N HIS A 150 8.38 0.30 14.68
CA HIS A 150 7.12 0.13 15.41
C HIS A 150 6.43 -1.20 15.07
N SER A 151 6.50 -1.64 13.81
CA SER A 151 6.04 -2.95 13.39
C SER A 151 6.88 -4.08 14.01
N LEU A 152 8.20 -3.88 14.13
CA LEU A 152 9.09 -4.83 14.80
C LEU A 152 8.75 -5.01 16.29
N LYS A 153 8.40 -3.92 16.98
CA LYS A 153 7.92 -3.98 18.38
C LYS A 153 6.63 -4.79 18.49
N LEU A 154 5.64 -4.49 17.65
CA LEU A 154 4.37 -5.25 17.63
C LEU A 154 4.60 -6.73 17.30
N TYR A 155 5.43 -7.02 16.30
CA TYR A 155 5.79 -8.39 15.90
C TYR A 155 6.34 -9.19 17.08
N ASN A 156 7.29 -8.61 17.82
CA ASN A 156 7.91 -9.28 18.97
C ASN A 156 6.93 -9.43 20.14
N GLU A 157 6.02 -8.48 20.35
CA GLU A 157 4.99 -8.57 21.40
C GLU A 157 3.91 -9.62 21.08
N LEU A 158 3.50 -9.76 19.83
CA LEU A 158 2.62 -10.86 19.42
C LEU A 158 3.29 -12.21 19.62
N LYS A 159 4.56 -12.32 19.21
CA LYS A 159 5.36 -13.53 19.37
C LYS A 159 5.56 -13.91 20.84
N SER A 160 5.84 -12.94 21.72
CA SER A 160 6.00 -13.17 23.17
C SER A 160 4.72 -13.72 23.83
N ARG A 161 3.56 -13.44 23.24
CA ARG A 161 2.25 -13.95 23.69
C ARG A 161 1.85 -15.28 23.05
N GLY A 162 2.72 -15.89 22.25
CA GLY A 162 2.48 -17.17 21.58
C GLY A 162 1.58 -17.09 20.35
N VAL A 163 1.32 -15.87 19.83
CA VAL A 163 0.58 -15.69 18.58
C VAL A 163 1.44 -16.16 17.42
N GLN A 164 0.86 -16.98 16.55
CA GLN A 164 1.50 -17.50 15.35
C GLN A 164 1.62 -16.39 14.31
N ILE A 165 2.85 -16.06 13.92
CA ILE A 165 3.09 -15.00 12.96
C ILE A 165 3.13 -15.59 11.56
N ILE A 166 2.25 -15.11 10.68
CA ILE A 166 2.20 -15.51 9.28
C ILE A 166 2.49 -14.30 8.40
N LEU A 167 3.48 -14.44 7.53
CA LEU A 167 3.88 -13.40 6.59
C LEU A 167 3.29 -13.70 5.21
N VAL A 168 2.62 -12.72 4.59
CA VAL A 168 2.04 -12.86 3.25
C VAL A 168 2.50 -11.69 2.39
N THR A 169 3.40 -11.95 1.45
CA THR A 169 4.03 -10.92 0.62
C THR A 169 3.61 -11.06 -0.85
N ALA A 170 3.50 -9.92 -1.53
CA ALA A 170 3.33 -9.87 -2.98
C ALA A 170 4.67 -10.00 -3.75
N ARG A 171 5.81 -10.05 -3.05
CA ARG A 171 7.10 -10.38 -3.67
C ARG A 171 7.01 -11.75 -4.32
N LYS A 172 7.62 -11.86 -5.50
CA LYS A 172 7.68 -13.11 -6.27
C LYS A 172 8.54 -14.15 -5.55
N GLU A 173 8.21 -15.42 -5.75
CA GLU A 173 8.90 -16.56 -5.14
C GLU A 173 10.43 -16.54 -5.32
N HIS A 174 10.93 -16.05 -6.45
CA HIS A 174 12.38 -15.97 -6.71
C HIS A 174 13.14 -15.03 -5.74
N LEU A 175 12.44 -14.11 -5.07
CA LEU A 175 13.00 -13.22 -4.05
C LEU A 175 12.98 -13.82 -2.63
N ARG A 176 12.58 -15.09 -2.47
CA ARG A 176 12.39 -15.72 -1.16
C ARG A 176 13.63 -15.63 -0.27
N SER A 177 14.77 -16.12 -0.75
CA SER A 177 16.01 -16.20 0.05
C SER A 177 16.43 -14.81 0.52
N VAL A 178 16.59 -13.87 -0.42
CA VAL A 178 17.04 -12.50 -0.11
C VAL A 178 16.07 -11.75 0.81
N THR A 179 14.76 -12.02 0.71
CA THR A 179 13.76 -11.41 1.60
C THR A 179 13.86 -11.97 3.01
N ILE A 180 14.01 -13.30 3.15
CA ILE A 180 14.19 -13.96 4.44
C ILE A 180 15.49 -13.46 5.10
N ASP A 181 16.59 -13.43 4.37
CA ASP A 181 17.88 -12.94 4.87
C ASP A 181 17.78 -11.49 5.35
N ASN A 182 17.09 -10.64 4.59
CA ASN A 182 16.84 -9.26 4.98
C ASN A 182 15.98 -9.16 6.26
N LEU A 183 14.88 -9.92 6.36
CA LEU A 183 14.01 -9.95 7.54
C LEU A 183 14.80 -10.34 8.80
N VAL A 184 15.59 -11.42 8.72
CA VAL A 184 16.44 -11.89 9.83
C VAL A 184 17.48 -10.83 10.18
N LYS A 185 18.17 -10.26 9.18
CA LYS A 185 19.18 -9.22 9.37
C LYS A 185 18.66 -8.00 10.14
N VAL A 186 17.39 -7.65 9.96
CA VAL A 186 16.78 -6.48 10.63
C VAL A 186 15.93 -6.86 11.86
N GLY A 187 16.04 -8.10 12.34
CA GLY A 187 15.52 -8.51 13.64
C GLY A 187 14.16 -9.21 13.62
N TYR A 188 13.60 -9.52 12.45
CA TYR A 188 12.41 -10.37 12.34
C TYR A 188 12.83 -11.84 12.29
N TYR A 189 12.34 -12.65 13.23
CA TYR A 189 12.62 -14.09 13.29
C TYR A 189 11.52 -14.82 14.05
N GLY A 190 11.36 -16.12 13.77
CA GLY A 190 10.41 -16.98 14.45
C GLY A 190 8.98 -16.85 13.95
N TRP A 191 8.78 -16.52 12.67
CA TRP A 191 7.46 -16.65 12.03
C TRP A 191 7.11 -18.11 11.83
N THR A 192 5.82 -18.42 11.87
CA THR A 192 5.27 -19.76 11.64
C THR A 192 5.28 -20.12 10.16
N LYS A 193 4.93 -19.16 9.29
CA LYS A 193 4.89 -19.36 7.84
C LYS A 193 5.16 -18.05 7.10
N ILE A 194 5.82 -18.14 5.95
CA ILE A 194 5.92 -17.04 4.98
C ILE A 194 5.49 -17.54 3.60
N VAL A 195 4.52 -16.83 3.01
CA VAL A 195 3.94 -17.12 1.70
C VAL A 195 4.31 -15.99 0.75
N PHE A 196 4.92 -16.36 -0.37
CA PHE A 196 5.27 -15.46 -1.47
C PHE A 196 4.32 -15.69 -2.62
N ARG A 197 4.35 -14.78 -3.59
CA ARG A 197 3.50 -14.86 -4.77
C ARG A 197 4.12 -15.78 -5.81
N ASP A 198 3.38 -16.83 -6.16
CA ASP A 198 3.79 -17.78 -7.19
C ASP A 198 3.56 -17.23 -8.60
N PRO A 199 4.31 -17.70 -9.62
CA PRO A 199 4.11 -17.29 -11.00
C PRO A 199 2.67 -17.48 -11.51
N ALA A 200 1.97 -18.52 -11.03
CA ALA A 200 0.58 -18.78 -11.38
C ALA A 200 -0.38 -17.70 -10.86
N ASP A 201 -0.02 -17.03 -9.76
CA ASP A 201 -0.82 -15.97 -9.14
C ASP A 201 -0.52 -14.59 -9.75
N GLU A 202 0.38 -14.47 -10.72
CA GLU A 202 0.68 -13.20 -11.38
C GLU A 202 -0.49 -12.66 -12.23
N LEU A 203 -1.41 -13.54 -12.62
CA LEU A 203 -2.56 -13.19 -13.45
C LEU A 203 -3.77 -12.65 -12.66
N ILE A 204 -3.76 -12.76 -11.33
CA ILE A 204 -4.82 -12.25 -10.46
C ILE A 204 -4.39 -10.95 -9.77
N SER A 205 -5.31 -10.22 -9.13
CA SER A 205 -4.92 -9.03 -8.35
C SER A 205 -4.16 -9.43 -7.07
N VAL A 206 -3.40 -8.50 -6.48
CA VAL A 206 -2.73 -8.77 -5.20
C VAL A 206 -3.77 -9.03 -4.12
N GLN A 207 -4.88 -8.29 -4.12
CA GLN A 207 -5.97 -8.53 -3.18
C GLN A 207 -6.56 -9.93 -3.30
N GLN A 208 -6.79 -10.42 -4.52
CA GLN A 208 -7.33 -11.77 -4.73
C GLN A 208 -6.35 -12.83 -4.24
N TYR A 209 -5.07 -12.73 -4.63
CA TYR A 209 -4.01 -13.61 -4.16
C TYR A 209 -3.95 -13.67 -2.62
N LYS A 210 -3.87 -12.51 -1.95
CA LYS A 210 -3.79 -12.46 -0.48
C LYS A 210 -5.06 -13.00 0.17
N THR A 211 -6.22 -12.78 -0.44
CA THR A 211 -7.50 -13.35 0.00
C THR A 211 -7.50 -14.87 -0.06
N ASP A 212 -6.97 -15.45 -1.14
CA ASP A 212 -6.89 -16.90 -1.30
C ASP A 212 -5.90 -17.54 -0.32
N VAL A 213 -4.74 -16.90 -0.08
CA VAL A 213 -3.81 -17.31 0.98
C VAL A 213 -4.46 -17.26 2.36
N ARG A 214 -5.23 -16.20 2.67
CA ARG A 214 -5.98 -16.13 3.94
C ARG A 214 -7.01 -17.24 4.07
N ARG A 215 -7.70 -17.61 2.99
CA ARG A 215 -8.63 -18.74 2.99
C ARG A 215 -7.91 -20.04 3.31
N GLN A 216 -6.73 -20.28 2.74
CA GLN A 216 -5.91 -21.44 3.08
C GLN A 216 -5.51 -21.44 4.56
N ILE A 217 -5.06 -20.31 5.10
CA ILE A 217 -4.70 -20.16 6.52
C ILE A 217 -5.88 -20.54 7.43
N VAL A 218 -7.09 -20.04 7.14
CA VAL A 218 -8.30 -20.40 7.90
C VAL A 218 -8.63 -21.89 7.75
N ASN A 219 -8.50 -22.46 6.55
CA ASN A 219 -8.73 -23.89 6.29
C ASN A 219 -7.73 -24.80 7.04
N TYR A 220 -6.52 -24.32 7.32
CA TYR A 220 -5.57 -25.00 8.20
C TYR A 220 -5.92 -24.89 9.71
N GLY A 221 -7.03 -24.22 10.05
CA GLY A 221 -7.54 -24.12 11.42
C GLY A 221 -7.11 -22.86 12.18
N TYR A 222 -6.31 -21.98 11.55
CA TYR A 222 -5.87 -20.76 12.20
C TYR A 222 -7.01 -19.75 12.41
N ARG A 223 -7.01 -19.10 13.57
CA ARG A 223 -7.87 -17.98 13.91
C ARG A 223 -7.09 -16.68 13.72
N ILE A 224 -7.41 -15.96 12.66
CA ILE A 224 -6.74 -14.70 12.32
C ILE A 224 -7.32 -13.58 13.19
N TRP A 225 -6.60 -13.20 14.24
CA TRP A 225 -7.00 -12.11 15.15
C TRP A 225 -6.79 -10.74 14.53
N GLY A 226 -5.69 -10.58 13.81
CA GLY A 226 -5.26 -9.31 13.26
C GLY A 226 -4.53 -9.46 11.93
N ILE A 227 -4.64 -8.42 11.11
CA ILE A 227 -3.76 -8.21 9.95
C ILE A 227 -3.21 -6.81 10.04
N LEU A 228 -1.89 -6.68 9.89
CA LEU A 228 -1.25 -5.39 9.66
C LEU A 228 -0.73 -5.36 8.21
N GLY A 229 -1.09 -4.31 7.49
CA GLY A 229 -0.56 -4.04 6.15
C GLY A 229 -0.59 -2.55 5.84
N ASP A 230 0.17 -2.12 4.84
CA ASP A 230 0.25 -0.74 4.37
C ASP A 230 -0.65 -0.49 3.14
N GLN A 231 -1.32 -1.52 2.63
CA GLN A 231 -2.25 -1.46 1.51
C GLN A 231 -3.60 -2.08 1.88
N TYR A 232 -4.67 -1.59 1.26
CA TYR A 232 -6.00 -2.16 1.44
C TYR A 232 -6.12 -3.57 0.83
N SER A 233 -5.42 -3.83 -0.29
CA SER A 233 -5.29 -5.17 -0.87
C SER A 233 -4.69 -6.21 0.09
N SER A 234 -3.95 -5.77 1.12
CA SER A 234 -3.40 -6.65 2.15
C SER A 234 -4.41 -7.01 3.24
N ILE A 235 -5.37 -6.12 3.55
CA ILE A 235 -6.23 -6.21 4.73
C ILE A 235 -7.71 -6.47 4.40
N GLU A 236 -8.14 -6.23 3.17
CA GLU A 236 -9.52 -6.46 2.70
C GLU A 236 -9.70 -7.82 2.01
N GLY A 237 -10.95 -8.25 1.92
CA GLY A 237 -11.40 -9.49 1.27
C GLY A 237 -11.83 -10.59 2.25
N THR A 238 -12.44 -11.66 1.72
CA THR A 238 -13.04 -12.75 2.51
C THR A 238 -12.27 -14.08 2.39
N PRO A 239 -11.87 -14.71 3.51
CA PRO A 239 -12.27 -14.40 4.89
C PRO A 239 -11.55 -13.18 5.48
N SER A 240 -12.28 -12.41 6.29
CA SER A 240 -11.77 -11.26 7.03
C SER A 240 -11.14 -11.68 8.36
N PRO A 241 -10.13 -10.95 8.85
CA PRO A 241 -9.64 -11.14 10.22
C PRO A 241 -10.66 -10.62 11.23
N LYS A 242 -10.42 -10.88 12.52
CA LYS A 242 -11.21 -10.23 13.58
C LYS A 242 -11.05 -8.70 13.59
N ARG A 243 -9.86 -8.18 13.28
CA ARG A 243 -9.62 -6.76 13.03
C ARG A 243 -8.49 -6.55 12.01
N ALA A 244 -8.64 -5.54 11.16
CA ALA A 244 -7.64 -5.11 10.19
C ALA A 244 -7.03 -3.77 10.64
N PHE A 245 -5.73 -3.59 10.39
CA PHE A 245 -4.98 -2.40 10.72
C PHE A 245 -4.15 -1.94 9.51
N LYS A 246 -4.25 -0.65 9.19
CA LYS A 246 -3.60 -0.02 8.04
C LYS A 246 -2.44 0.88 8.51
N LEU A 247 -1.23 0.61 8.02
CA LEU A 247 -0.12 1.55 8.12
C LEU A 247 -0.20 2.60 7.00
N PRO A 248 0.29 3.82 7.22
CA PRO A 248 0.33 4.83 6.16
C PRO A 248 1.27 4.42 5.04
N ASN A 249 0.82 4.55 3.79
CA ASN A 249 1.67 4.48 2.61
C ASN A 249 1.08 5.27 1.43
N PRO A 250 1.50 6.53 1.25
CA PRO A 250 1.02 7.36 0.15
C PRO A 250 1.92 7.30 -1.10
N MET A 251 2.98 6.49 -1.10
CA MET A 251 3.94 6.45 -2.22
C MET A 251 3.42 5.66 -3.42
N TYR A 252 2.53 4.69 -3.18
CA TYR A 252 1.97 3.85 -4.23
C TYR A 252 0.63 3.24 -3.80
N TYR A 253 -0.11 2.74 -4.78
CA TYR A 253 -1.36 2.01 -4.57
C TYR A 253 -1.25 0.60 -5.17
N VAL A 254 -1.75 -0.40 -4.43
CA VAL A 254 -1.84 -1.78 -4.90
C VAL A 254 -3.27 -2.29 -4.81
N ALA A 255 -3.83 -2.70 -5.95
CA ALA A 255 -5.12 -3.36 -6.08
C ALA A 255 -5.00 -4.90 -6.04
#